data_AF-A0A0R1JXG9-F1
#
_entry.id   AF-A0A0R1JXG9-F1
#
_cell.length_a   1.000
_cell.length_b   1.000
_cell.length_c   1.000
_cell.angle_alpha   90.00
_cell.angle_beta   90.00
_cell.angle_gamma   90.00
#
_symmetry.space_group_name_H-M   'P 1'
#
loop_
_entity.id
_entity.type
_entity.pdbx_description
1 polymer ?
#
loop_
_entity_poly.entity_id
_entity_poly.type
_entity_poly.pdbx_seq_one_letter_code
_entity_poly.pdbx_strand_id
1 'polypeptide(L)'
;MLIIQNNVGNHYSPTVIVAAITARIEKPKMPTHVGISAAHTGIERDSVILLEQIRTIDKQRLKDQVTHLDVKTMAQVDAALATSIGLVDRSRKKRPARVHSTSRPART
;
A
#
# COMPACT_ATOMS: atom_id res chain seq x y z
N MET A 1 13.55 1.05 -7.19
CA MET A 1 12.10 1.29 -7.42
C MET A 1 11.39 -0.04 -7.18
N LEU A 2 10.15 -0.02 -6.71
CA LEU A 2 9.34 -1.24 -6.58
C LEU A 2 8.35 -1.33 -7.73
N ILE A 3 8.29 -2.44 -8.45
CA ILE A 3 7.24 -2.71 -9.44
C ILE A 3 5.97 -3.11 -8.70
N ILE A 4 4.86 -2.42 -8.99
CA ILE A 4 3.55 -2.66 -8.36
C ILE A 4 2.44 -2.95 -9.39
N GLN A 5 2.79 -3.00 -10.67
CA GLN A 5 1.86 -3.35 -11.74
C GLN A 5 1.55 -4.84 -11.75
N ASN A 6 0.34 -5.21 -12.18
CA ASN A 6 -0.07 -6.59 -12.35
C ASN A 6 0.79 -7.34 -13.38
N ASN A 7 0.89 -8.66 -13.23
CA ASN A 7 1.79 -9.51 -14.04
C ASN A 7 1.43 -9.54 -15.53
N VAL A 8 0.15 -9.46 -15.89
CA VAL A 8 -0.28 -9.43 -17.30
C VAL A 8 0.25 -8.16 -17.98
N GLY A 9 0.08 -7.01 -17.33
CA GLY A 9 0.66 -5.75 -17.79
C GLY A 9 2.18 -5.81 -17.87
N ASN A 10 2.84 -6.36 -16.85
CA ASN A 10 4.31 -6.52 -16.84
C ASN A 10 4.82 -7.38 -17.99
N HIS A 11 4.04 -8.37 -18.45
CA HIS A 11 4.43 -9.24 -19.55
C HIS A 11 4.28 -8.54 -20.91
N TYR A 12 3.11 -7.98 -21.20
CA TYR A 12 2.77 -7.52 -22.55
C TYR A 12 3.05 -6.02 -22.82
N SER A 13 3.08 -5.17 -21.79
CA SER A 13 3.26 -3.73 -21.98
C SER A 13 4.74 -3.35 -22.16
N PRO A 14 5.08 -2.33 -22.96
CA PRO A 14 6.42 -1.71 -22.94
C PRO A 14 6.68 -0.93 -21.64
N THR A 15 5.65 -0.65 -20.85
CA THR A 15 5.72 0.13 -19.61
C THR A 15 5.36 -0.67 -18.36
N VAL A 16 5.85 -0.20 -17.21
CA VAL A 16 5.54 -0.73 -15.88
C VAL A 16 5.17 0.41 -14.92
N ILE A 17 4.26 0.14 -13.97
CA ILE A 17 3.95 1.05 -12.86
C ILE A 17 4.85 0.71 -11.66
N VAL A 18 5.47 1.75 -11.12
CA VAL A 18 6.47 1.64 -10.05
C VAL A 18 6.23 2.65 -8.94
N ALA A 19 6.58 2.27 -7.70
CA ALA A 19 6.67 3.17 -6.55
C ALA A 19 8.14 3.55 -6.25
N ALA A 20 8.35 4.79 -5.82
CA ALA A 20 9.67 5.27 -5.41
C ALA A 20 10.10 4.65 -4.07
N ILE A 21 11.42 4.51 -3.88
CA ILE A 21 12.05 4.02 -2.64
C ILE A 21 13.08 5.07 -2.20
N THR A 22 13.14 5.38 -0.92
CA THR A 22 14.15 6.27 -0.33
C THR A 22 14.80 5.65 0.91
N ALA A 23 16.11 5.84 1.08
CA ALA A 23 16.84 5.46 2.29
C ALA A 23 16.82 6.56 3.37
N ARG A 24 16.07 7.66 3.15
CA ARG A 24 15.94 8.76 4.12
C ARG A 24 14.75 8.48 5.04
N ILE A 25 15.04 7.94 6.22
CA ILE A 25 14.05 7.48 7.20
C ILE A 25 13.49 8.63 8.08
N GLU A 26 14.05 9.85 7.97
CA GLU A 26 13.72 11.01 8.82
C GLU A 26 12.29 11.58 8.68
N LYS A 27 11.45 11.05 7.77
CA LYS A 27 10.11 11.60 7.53
C LYS A 27 9.07 11.11 8.55
N PRO A 28 8.04 11.92 8.87
CA PRO A 28 6.87 11.47 9.64
C PRO A 28 6.24 10.24 8.98
N LYS A 29 5.83 9.26 9.80
CA LYS A 29 5.18 8.03 9.31
C LYS A 29 3.83 8.36 8.67
N MET A 30 3.76 8.35 7.34
CA MET A 30 2.50 8.44 6.60
C MET A 30 1.91 7.05 6.38
N PRO A 31 0.58 6.90 6.28
CA PRO A 31 -0.05 5.59 6.00
C PRO A 31 0.25 5.07 4.59
N THR A 32 0.87 5.88 3.73
CA THR A 32 1.35 5.51 2.39
C THR A 32 2.80 5.02 2.40
N HIS A 33 3.45 4.96 3.57
CA HIS A 33 4.85 4.55 3.70
C HIS A 33 4.94 3.10 4.17
N VAL A 34 5.78 2.31 3.50
CA VAL A 34 6.12 0.94 3.90
C VAL A 34 7.62 0.82 4.09
N GLY A 35 8.04 0.49 5.32
CA GLY A 35 9.45 0.26 5.63
C GLY A 35 9.92 -1.10 5.15
N ILE A 36 11.14 -1.16 4.61
CA ILE A 36 11.84 -2.38 4.23
C ILE A 36 13.21 -2.41 4.90
N SER A 37 13.57 -3.55 5.48
CA SER A 37 14.85 -3.71 6.19
C SER A 37 15.89 -4.41 5.32
N ALA A 38 17.12 -3.87 5.33
CA ALA A 38 18.29 -4.45 4.69
C ALA A 38 18.53 -5.90 5.11
N ALA A 39 18.33 -6.20 6.39
CA ALA A 39 18.60 -7.52 6.98
C ALA A 39 17.75 -8.65 6.38
N HIS A 40 16.59 -8.33 5.78
CA HIS A 40 15.62 -9.33 5.33
C HIS A 40 15.32 -9.27 3.83
N THR A 41 15.75 -8.22 3.13
CA THR A 41 15.37 -7.99 1.73
C THR A 41 16.55 -7.98 0.76
N GLY A 42 17.80 -8.02 1.23
CA GLY A 42 18.98 -7.99 0.36
C GLY A 42 19.27 -6.62 -0.26
N ILE A 43 18.66 -5.56 0.27
CA ILE A 43 19.00 -4.17 -0.06
C ILE A 43 20.16 -3.68 0.81
N GLU A 44 20.93 -2.72 0.33
CA GLU A 44 22.12 -2.22 1.04
C GLU A 44 21.81 -1.47 2.34
N ARG A 45 20.64 -0.83 2.44
CA ARG A 45 20.25 0.03 3.57
C ARG A 45 18.76 -0.04 3.82
N ASP A 46 18.37 0.06 5.08
CA ASP A 46 16.97 0.24 5.47
C ASP A 46 16.35 1.40 4.69
N SER A 47 15.17 1.15 4.14
CA SER A 47 14.54 2.04 3.17
C SER A 47 13.03 2.11 3.38
N VAL A 48 12.40 3.09 2.75
CA VAL A 48 10.95 3.32 2.78
C VAL A 48 10.43 3.39 1.36
N ILE A 49 9.40 2.60 1.07
CA ILE A 49 8.62 2.65 -0.17
C ILE A 49 7.56 3.75 0.00
N LEU A 50 7.48 4.66 -0.97
CA LEU A 50 6.60 5.83 -0.97
C LEU A 50 5.43 5.61 -1.93
N LEU A 51 4.28 5.14 -1.42
CA LEU A 51 3.13 4.82 -2.28
C LEU A 51 2.40 6.07 -2.78
N GLU A 52 2.69 7.25 -2.24
CA GLU A 52 2.26 8.53 -2.82
C GLU A 52 3.11 8.98 -4.02
N GLN A 53 4.23 8.29 -4.31
CA GLN A 53 5.16 8.60 -5.41
C GLN A 53 5.16 7.47 -6.43
N ILE A 54 4.02 7.26 -7.09
CA ILE A 54 3.82 6.25 -8.13
C ILE A 54 3.92 6.87 -9.52
N ARG A 55 4.54 6.16 -10.45
CA ARG A 55 4.66 6.58 -11.85
C ARG A 55 4.69 5.38 -12.78
N THR A 56 4.17 5.56 -14.00
CA THR A 56 4.41 4.66 -15.12
C THR A 56 5.74 5.03 -15.76
N ILE A 57 6.59 4.04 -16.01
CA ILE A 57 7.88 4.21 -16.70
C ILE A 57 8.01 3.19 -17.83
N ASP A 58 8.80 3.55 -18.84
CA ASP A 58 9.27 2.59 -19.84
C ASP A 58 10.22 1.57 -19.18
N LYS A 59 10.14 0.30 -19.58
CA LYS A 59 11.03 -0.77 -19.11
C LYS A 59 12.51 -0.47 -19.35
N GLN A 60 12.87 0.32 -20.36
CA GLN A 60 14.24 0.77 -20.63
C GLN A 60 14.85 1.61 -19.50
N ARG A 61 14.02 2.16 -18.59
CA ARG A 61 14.50 2.88 -17.40
C ARG A 61 14.86 1.95 -16.23
N LEU A 62 14.50 0.67 -16.31
CA LEU A 62 14.93 -0.34 -15.35
C LEU A 62 16.39 -0.71 -15.64
N LYS A 63 17.18 -0.81 -14.57
CA LYS A 63 18.55 -1.33 -14.61
C LYS A 63 18.53 -2.75 -14.06
N ASP A 64 19.36 -3.02 -13.07
CA ASP A 64 19.48 -4.32 -12.45
C ASP A 64 18.33 -4.59 -11.46
N GLN A 65 17.90 -5.85 -11.42
CA GLN A 65 17.01 -6.33 -10.39
C GLN A 65 17.79 -6.51 -9.09
N VAL A 66 17.38 -5.81 -8.03
CA VAL A 66 18.03 -5.89 -6.72
C VAL A 66 17.49 -7.08 -5.91
N THR A 67 16.17 -7.19 -5.79
CA THR A 67 15.52 -8.21 -4.95
C THR A 67 14.05 -8.40 -5.31
N HIS A 68 13.39 -9.35 -4.65
CA HIS A 68 11.94 -9.54 -4.66
C HIS A 68 11.42 -9.48 -3.22
N LEU A 69 10.36 -8.71 -2.98
CA LEU A 69 9.76 -8.60 -1.65
C LEU A 69 8.93 -9.85 -1.32
N ASP A 70 8.90 -10.22 -0.04
CA ASP A 70 8.06 -11.33 0.40
C ASP A 70 6.56 -10.97 0.36
N VAL A 71 5.72 -11.99 0.45
CA VAL A 71 4.25 -11.84 0.38
C VAL A 71 3.72 -10.93 1.50
N LYS A 72 4.33 -11.00 2.70
CA LYS A 72 3.91 -10.22 3.86
C LYS A 72 4.13 -8.72 3.65
N THR A 73 5.29 -8.36 3.10
CA THR A 73 5.64 -6.98 2.77
C THR A 73 4.79 -6.49 1.61
N MET A 74 4.57 -7.31 0.58
CA MET A 74 3.68 -6.95 -0.53
C MET A 74 2.23 -6.69 -0.06
N ALA A 75 1.71 -7.43 0.93
CA ALA A 75 0.39 -7.14 1.51
C ALA A 75 0.34 -5.76 2.21
N GLN A 76 1.43 -5.31 2.83
CA GLN A 76 1.52 -3.96 3.40
C GLN A 76 1.57 -2.90 2.30
N VAL A 77 2.28 -3.18 1.21
CA VAL A 77 2.33 -2.34 0.00
C VAL A 77 0.93 -2.17 -0.59
N ASP A 78 0.15 -3.24 -0.72
CA ASP A 78 -1.24 -3.19 -1.23
C ASP A 78 -2.15 -2.33 -0.35
N ALA A 79 -2.06 -2.46 0.97
CA ALA A 79 -2.84 -1.65 1.92
C ALA A 79 -2.46 -0.16 1.87
N ALA A 80 -1.15 0.13 1.80
CA ALA A 80 -0.64 1.49 1.67
C ALA A 80 -1.01 2.11 0.32
N LEU A 81 -0.96 1.32 -0.77
CA LEU A 81 -1.38 1.71 -2.11
C LEU A 81 -2.87 2.06 -2.11
N ALA A 82 -3.73 1.17 -1.60
CA ALA A 82 -5.17 1.41 -1.49
C ALA A 82 -5.47 2.68 -0.70
N THR A 83 -4.70 2.96 0.37
CA THR A 83 -4.83 4.22 1.12
C THR A 83 -4.40 5.42 0.29
N SER A 84 -3.29 5.31 -0.44
CA SER A 84 -2.76 6.41 -1.25
C SER A 84 -3.70 6.84 -2.38
N ILE A 85 -4.39 5.89 -3.00
CA ILE A 85 -5.33 6.16 -4.12
C ILE A 85 -6.80 6.13 -3.70
N GLY A 86 -7.08 6.15 -2.39
CA GLY A 86 -8.44 6.30 -1.87
C GLY A 86 -9.38 5.12 -2.08
N LEU A 87 -8.85 3.90 -2.29
CA LEU A 87 -9.65 2.67 -2.42
C LEU A 87 -10.10 2.07 -1.08
N VAL A 88 -9.62 2.61 0.04
CA VAL A 88 -10.07 2.20 1.37
C VAL A 88 -11.43 2.84 1.67
N ASP A 89 -12.49 2.03 1.69
CA ASP A 89 -13.83 2.49 2.06
C ASP A 89 -13.90 2.87 3.56
N ARG A 90 -13.91 4.18 3.83
CA ARG A 90 -14.10 4.74 5.18
C ARG A 90 -15.57 4.94 5.55
N SER A 91 -16.51 4.68 4.63
CA SER A 91 -17.96 4.89 4.83
C SER A 91 -18.62 3.80 5.68
N ARG A 92 -17.95 2.67 5.90
CA ARG A 92 -18.41 1.58 6.77
C ARG A 92 -18.12 1.83 8.26
N LYS A 93 -18.15 3.08 8.73
CA LYS A 93 -18.31 3.35 10.17
C LYS A 93 -19.64 2.70 10.58
N LYS A 94 -19.57 1.65 11.41
CA LYS A 94 -20.72 0.93 11.97
C LYS A 94 -21.85 1.92 12.26
N ARG A 95 -22.93 1.88 11.47
CA ARG A 95 -24.19 2.51 11.86
C ARG A 95 -24.53 1.92 13.23
N PRO A 96 -24.71 2.72 14.30
CA PRO A 96 -25.10 2.18 15.58
C PRO A 96 -26.41 1.41 15.36
N ALA A 97 -26.46 0.17 15.85
CA ALA A 97 -27.67 -0.63 15.81
C ALA A 97 -28.80 0.19 16.43
N ARG A 98 -29.86 0.43 15.65
CA ARG A 98 -31.03 1.18 16.10
C ARG A 98 -31.66 0.39 17.25
N VAL A 99 -31.36 0.77 18.49
CA VAL A 99 -31.99 0.21 19.69
C VAL A 99 -33.48 0.49 19.55
N HIS A 100 -34.28 -0.57 19.34
CA HIS A 100 -35.73 -0.47 19.45
C HIS A 100 -36.05 -0.23 20.92
N SER A 101 -36.38 1.01 21.26
CA SER A 101 -37.01 1.34 22.54
C SER A 101 -38.41 0.72 22.55
N THR A 102 -38.56 -0.44 23.17
CA THR A 102 -39.88 -0.95 23.54
C THR A 102 -40.37 -0.18 24.76
N SER A 103 -41.10 0.91 24.56
CA SER A 103 -41.97 1.48 25.58
C SER A 103 -43.31 0.73 25.54
N ARG A 104 -43.54 -0.15 26.53
CA ARG A 104 -44.89 -0.57 26.91
C ARG A 104 -45.27 0.18 28.18
N PRO A 105 -46.35 0.97 28.22
CA PRO A 105 -46.90 1.42 29.48
C PRO A 105 -47.66 0.25 30.12
N ALA A 106 -47.38 -0.01 31.40
CA ALA A 106 -48.24 -0.87 32.22
C ALA A 106 -49.61 -0.19 32.35
N ARG A 107 -50.69 -0.93 32.08
CA ARG A 107 -52.06 -0.51 32.30
C ARG A 107 -52.70 -1.48 33.27
N THR A 108 -53.35 -0.89 34.29
CA THR A 108 -54.18 -1.44 35.38
C THR A 108 -53.52 -2.38 36.37
#